data_AF-A0A7W5Y7J0-F1
#
_entry.id   AF-A0A7W5Y7J0-F1
#
_cell.length_a   1.000
_cell.length_b   1.000
_cell.length_c   1.000
_cell.angle_alpha   90.00
_cell.angle_beta   90.00
_cell.angle_gamma   90.00
#
_symmetry.space_group_name_H-M   'P 1'
#
loop_
_entity.id
_entity.type
_entity.pdbx_description
1 polymer ?
#
loop_
_entity_poly.entity_id
_entity_poly.type
_entity_poly.pdbx_seq_one_letter_code
_entity_poly.pdbx_strand_id
1 'polypeptide(L)' 'MDDELLVINESWPATTIDGEPGLVSGLLVVSRAANGEFQLNLSVGPHGGAPEECEYVEFPLSAAHAQASRDALSNE' A
#
# COMPACT_ATOMS: atom_id res chain seq x y z
N MET A 1 1.14 -16.38 -6.85
CA MET A 1 1.96 -15.31 -6.27
C MET A 1 1.67 -14.10 -7.09
N ASP A 2 1.10 -13.08 -6.46
CA ASP A 2 0.86 -11.80 -7.10
C ASP A 2 2.21 -11.09 -7.29
N ASP A 3 2.33 -10.37 -8.40
CA ASP A 3 3.57 -9.73 -8.81
C ASP A 3 3.57 -8.30 -8.24
N GLU A 4 4.42 -8.02 -7.26
CA GLU A 4 4.50 -6.71 -6.61
C GLU A 4 5.28 -5.74 -7.50
N LEU A 5 4.60 -4.70 -7.97
CA LEU A 5 5.13 -3.77 -8.97
C LEU A 5 5.66 -2.49 -8.34
N LEU A 6 5.00 -2.04 -7.27
CA LEU A 6 5.42 -0.89 -6.49
C LEU A 6 5.15 -1.19 -5.03
N VAL A 7 6.17 -0.98 -4.20
CA VAL A 7 6.07 -1.08 -2.75
C VAL A 7 6.64 0.21 -2.18
N ILE A 8 5.78 0.99 -1.51
CA ILE A 8 6.18 2.17 -0.75
C ILE A 8 5.89 1.88 0.72
N ASN A 9 6.93 1.83 1.53
CA ASN A 9 6.84 1.65 2.97
C ASN A 9 7.48 2.85 3.66
N GLU A 10 6.66 3.61 4.39
CA GLU A 10 7.07 4.85 5.03
C GLU A 10 6.60 4.88 6.48
N SER A 11 7.30 5.67 7.29
CA SER A 11 6.91 5.93 8.68
C SER A 11 7.04 7.41 8.99
N TRP A 12 6.07 7.93 9.75
CA TRP A 12 6.03 9.34 10.10
C TRP A 12 5.63 9.54 11.56
N PRO A 13 6.10 10.63 12.21
CA PRO A 13 5.69 10.98 13.56
C PRO A 13 4.18 11.16 13.65
N ALA A 14 3.60 10.65 14.72
CA ALA A 14 2.21 10.85 15.08
C ALA A 14 2.10 11.20 16.55
N THR A 15 0.93 11.68 16.96
CA THR A 15 0.61 11.91 18.38
C THR A 15 -0.73 11.29 18.67
N THR A 16 -0.84 10.60 19.80
CA THR A 16 -2.12 10.08 20.30
C THR A 16 -3.02 11.23 20.75
N ILE A 17 -4.29 10.93 21.02
CA ILE A 17 -5.23 11.93 21.55
C ILE A 17 -4.79 12.50 22.91
N ASP A 18 -4.00 11.74 23.66
CA ASP A 18 -3.41 12.14 24.95
C ASP A 18 -2.07 12.89 24.79
N GLY A 19 -1.63 13.13 23.55
CA GLY A 19 -0.42 13.89 23.23
C GLY A 19 0.88 13.09 23.39
N GLU A 20 0.79 11.75 23.52
CA GLU A 20 1.98 10.91 23.55
C GLU A 20 2.59 10.80 22.14
N PRO A 21 3.91 11.04 22.01
CA PRO A 21 4.58 10.88 20.72
C PRO A 21 4.59 9.41 20.32
N GLY A 22 4.17 9.14 19.09
CA GLY A 22 4.14 7.81 18.48
C GLY A 22 4.73 7.83 17.07
N LEU A 23 4.87 6.64 16.50
CA LEU A 23 5.25 6.47 15.11
C LEU A 23 4.15 5.68 14.41
N VAL A 24 3.67 6.21 13.29
CA VAL A 24 2.74 5.53 12.40
C VAL A 24 3.51 5.07 11.17
N SER A 25 3.18 3.88 10.68
CA SER A 25 3.71 3.33 9.44
C SER A 25 2.59 3.14 8.44
N GLY A 26 2.93 3.35 7.17
CA GLY A 26 2.07 3.07 6.04
C GLY A 26 2.78 2.22 5.01
N LEU A 27 2.05 1.26 4.45
CA LEU A 27 2.51 0.43 3.33
C LEU A 27 1.49 0.55 2.20
N LEU A 28 1.96 1.02 1.04
CA LEU A 28 1.22 1.03 -0.21
C LEU A 28 1.85 0.03 -1.17
N VAL A 29 1.06 -0.91 -1.64
CA VAL A 29 1.46 -1.93 -2.62
C VAL A 29 0.57 -1.83 -3.86
N VAL A 30 1.20 -1.72 -5.02
CA VAL A 30 0.53 -2.02 -6.30
C VAL A 30 0.99 -3.40 -6.75
N SER A 31 0.04 -4.32 -6.86
CA SER A 31 0.31 -5.69 -7.31
C SER A 31 -0.47 -6.00 -8.58
N ARG A 32 0.08 -6.92 -9.39
CA ARG A 32 -0.64 -7.57 -10.48
C ARG A 32 -1.08 -8.95 -10.00
N ALA A 33 -2.40 -9.11 -9.89
CA ALA A 33 -3.03 -10.36 -9.52
C ALA A 33 -2.83 -11.44 -10.59
N ALA A 34 -2.99 -12.71 -10.21
CA ALA A 34 -2.84 -13.84 -11.13
C ALA A 34 -3.76 -13.80 -12.37
N ASN A 35 -4.90 -13.10 -12.27
CA ASN A 35 -5.83 -12.87 -13.39
C ASN A 35 -5.39 -11.70 -14.32
N GLY A 36 -4.28 -11.03 -14.02
CA GLY A 36 -3.76 -9.88 -14.77
C GLY A 36 -4.38 -8.53 -14.40
N GLU A 37 -5.27 -8.51 -13.41
CA GLU A 37 -5.80 -7.27 -12.84
C GLU A 37 -4.78 -6.63 -11.90
N PHE A 38 -4.88 -5.32 -11.74
CA PHE A 38 -4.00 -4.56 -10.86
C PHE A 38 -4.78 -4.17 -9.62
N GLN A 39 -4.17 -4.35 -8.45
CA GLN A 39 -4.75 -4.00 -7.16
C GLN A 39 -3.88 -2.96 -6.46
N LEU A 40 -4.54 -2.04 -5.76
CA LEU A 40 -3.92 -1.10 -4.85
C LEU A 40 -4.29 -1.51 -3.43
N ASN A 41 -3.27 -1.82 -2.65
CA ASN A 41 -3.38 -2.18 -1.25
C ASN A 41 -2.73 -1.08 -0.42
N LEU A 42 -3.47 -0.54 0.53
CA LEU A 42 -2.99 0.45 1.48
C LEU A 42 -3.22 -0.08 2.89
N SER A 43 -2.18 -0.06 3.71
CA SER A 43 -2.28 -0.33 5.14
C SER A 43 -1.63 0.79 5.93
N VAL A 44 -2.25 1.18 7.04
CA VAL A 44 -1.73 2.21 7.95
C VAL A 44 -1.97 1.79 9.39
N GLY A 45 -0.97 1.91 10.25
CA GLY A 45 -1.12 1.54 11.65
C GLY A 45 0.08 1.95 12.50
N PRO A 46 0.07 1.59 13.80
CA PRO A 46 1.21 1.84 14.67
C PRO A 46 2.46 1.12 14.17
N HIS A 47 3.61 1.78 14.25
CA HIS A 47 4.87 1.18 13.81
C HIS A 47 5.19 -0.09 14.63
N GLY A 48 5.40 -1.20 13.93
CA GLY A 48 5.64 -2.50 14.56
C GLY A 48 4.40 -3.13 15.21
N GLY A 49 3.22 -2.53 15.04
CA GLY A 49 1.95 -3.10 15.48
C GLY A 49 1.61 -4.40 14.77
N ALA A 50 0.76 -5.19 15.41
CA ALA A 50 0.20 -6.38 14.80
C ALA A 50 -0.72 -6.01 13.62
N PRO A 51 -0.94 -6.90 12.64
CA PRO A 51 -1.80 -6.62 11.48
C PRO A 51 -3.23 -6.20 11.85
N GLU A 52 -3.74 -6.67 12.99
CA GLU A 52 -5.07 -6.32 13.53
C GLU A 52 -5.17 -4.90 14.08
N GLU A 53 -4.02 -4.25 14.33
CA GLU A 53 -3.93 -2.85 14.77
C GLU A 53 -3.81 -1.88 13.59
N CYS A 54 -3.70 -2.40 12.36
CA CYS A 54 -3.61 -1.61 11.14
C CYS A 54 -4.98 -1.48 10.48
N GLU A 55 -5.29 -0.30 9.97
CA GLU A 55 -6.35 -0.13 8.99
C GLU A 55 -5.86 -0.60 7.63
N TYR A 56 -6.72 -1.36 6.93
CA TYR A 56 -6.43 -1.92 5.62
C TYR A 56 -7.51 -1.57 4.63
N VAL A 57 -7.08 -1.16 3.45
CA VAL A 57 -7.96 -0.81 2.36
C VAL A 57 -7.40 -1.38 1.06
N GLU A 58 -8.23 -2.14 0.36
CA GLU A 58 -7.92 -2.75 -0.92
C GLU A 58 -8.92 -2.28 -1.97
N PHE A 59 -8.41 -1.86 -3.13
CA PHE A 59 -9.23 -1.51 -4.27
C PHE A 59 -8.62 -2.03 -5.58
N PRO A 60 -9.45 -2.44 -6.56
CA PRO A 60 -8.98 -2.60 -7.92
C PRO A 60 -8.51 -1.25 -8.46
N LEU A 61 -7.39 -1.23 -9.17
CA LEU A 61 -6.95 -0.03 -9.88
C LEU A 61 -7.92 0.29 -11.02
N SER A 62 -8.13 1.58 -11.25
CA SER A 62 -8.89 2.02 -12.41
C SER A 62 -8.21 1.57 -13.71
N ALA A 63 -8.99 1.37 -14.78
CA ALA A 63 -8.45 0.95 -16.06
C ALA A 63 -7.33 1.88 -16.58
N ALA A 64 -7.45 3.19 -16.35
CA ALA A 64 -6.45 4.16 -16.73
C ALA A 64 -5.13 3.98 -15.96
N HIS A 65 -5.18 3.80 -14.65
CA HIS A 65 -3.98 3.58 -13.84
C HIS A 65 -3.36 2.20 -14.10
N ALA A 66 -4.17 1.16 -14.27
CA ALA A 66 -3.68 -0.16 -14.64
C ALA A 66 -2.95 -0.13 -15.99
N GLN A 67 -3.46 0.62 -16.97
CA GLN A 67 -2.79 0.80 -18.26
C GLN A 67 -1.46 1.55 -18.11
N ALA A 68 -1.45 2.65 -17.34
CA ALA A 68 -0.22 3.39 -17.07
C ALA A 68 0.85 2.50 -16.40
N SER A 69 0.46 1.65 -15.44
CA SER A 69 1.37 0.67 -14.83
C SER A 69 1.90 -0.35 -15.83
N ARG A 70 1.05 -0.88 -16.75
CA ARG A 70 1.50 -1.79 -17.81
C ARG A 70 2.49 -1.13 -18.77
N ASP A 71 2.21 0.11 -19.18
CA ASP A 71 3.05 0.85 -20.11
C ASP A 71 4.43 1.12 -19.48
N ALA A 72 4.46 1.48 -18.20
CA ALA A 72 5.71 1.68 -17.46
C ALA A 72 6.57 0.39 -17.40
N LEU A 73 5.94 -0.74 -17.09
CA LEU A 73 6.63 -2.04 -16.98
C LEU A 73 7.08 -2.62 -18.33
N SER A 74 6.43 -2.24 -19.43
CA SER A 74 6.80 -2.70 -20.78
C SER A 74 7.98 -1.93 -21.36
N ASN A 75 8.37 -0.82 -20.72
CA ASN A 75 9.46 0.05 -21.13
C ASN A 75 10.77 -0.22 -20.35
N GLU A 76 10.79 -1.22 -19.48
CA GLU A 76 11.98 -1.78 -18.82
C GLU A 76 12.49 -3.03 -19.56
#